data_AF-A0A8T4T4W7-F1
#
_entry.id   AF-A0A8T4T4W7-F1
#
_cell.length_a   1.000
_cell.length_b   1.000
_cell.length_c   1.000
_cell.angle_alpha   90.00
_cell.angle_beta   90.00
_cell.angle_gamma   90.00
#
_symmetry.space_group_name_H-M   'P 1'
#
loop_
_entity.id
_entity.type
_entity.pdbx_description
1 polymer ?
#
loop_
_entity_poly.entity_id
_entity_poly.type
_entity_poly.pdbx_seq_one_letter_code
_entity_poly.pdbx_strand_id
1 'polypeptide(L)'
;MLLKILKKKAWQGKKYAVLTLHRSEHIGNKKILNELLNAIGNIQKNIKIVWPIHPRTRRKLEKFGFNSKLKNMKNLMITNSLGYLDFLNLTDNSRFVLTDSGGLQEETTILKIPCLTLRRETERPVTVEKGTNIITGIKENRITEEANKILNGKVKKGSIPEFWDGKAAERIVEILKFADPIKT
;
A
#
# COMPACT_ATOMS: atom_id res chain seq x y z
N MET A 1 -2.76 20.91 6.90
CA MET A 1 -3.94 20.30 6.22
C MET A 1 -4.02 18.78 6.42
N LEU A 2 -2.91 18.01 6.40
CA LEU A 2 -2.91 16.57 6.71
C LEU A 2 -3.44 16.24 8.12
N LEU A 3 -3.02 17.01 9.13
CA LEU A 3 -3.35 16.74 10.54
C LEU A 3 -4.86 16.77 10.87
N LYS A 4 -5.69 17.45 10.06
CA LYS A 4 -7.15 17.49 10.26
C LYS A 4 -7.86 16.23 9.80
N ILE A 5 -7.23 15.39 8.96
CA ILE A 5 -7.83 14.14 8.45
C ILE A 5 -7.79 13.03 9.52
N LEU A 6 -6.90 13.14 10.52
CA LEU A 6 -6.51 12.05 11.42
C LEU A 6 -7.40 11.90 12.68
N LYS A 7 -8.49 12.67 12.83
CA LYS A 7 -9.19 12.83 14.12
C LYS A 7 -10.52 12.08 14.33
N LYS A 8 -10.92 11.08 13.52
CA LYS A 8 -12.14 10.30 13.82
C LYS A 8 -12.02 8.79 13.56
N LYS A 9 -11.99 8.01 14.66
CA LYS A 9 -12.18 6.56 14.70
C LYS A 9 -13.67 6.22 14.74
N ALA A 10 -14.16 5.62 13.66
CA ALA A 10 -15.28 4.68 13.61
C ALA A 10 -15.26 4.10 12.19
N TRP A 11 -15.63 2.83 12.03
CA TRP A 11 -15.69 2.13 10.73
C TRP A 11 -16.52 2.87 9.65
N GLN A 12 -17.36 3.84 10.04
CA GLN A 12 -18.15 4.72 9.17
C GLN A 12 -17.39 5.99 8.69
N GLY A 13 -16.10 6.16 9.03
CA GLY A 13 -15.35 7.42 8.84
C GLY A 13 -14.06 7.37 8.01
N LYS A 14 -13.64 6.20 7.50
CA LYS A 14 -12.41 6.09 6.69
C LYS A 14 -12.66 6.61 5.26
N LYS A 15 -12.19 7.83 4.97
CA LYS A 15 -12.53 8.61 3.76
C LYS A 15 -11.53 8.51 2.60
N TYR A 16 -10.44 7.77 2.76
CA TYR A 16 -9.38 7.74 1.76
C TYR A 16 -8.71 6.38 1.64
N ALA A 17 -8.15 6.11 0.46
CA ALA A 17 -7.18 5.06 0.21
C ALA A 17 -5.76 5.64 0.24
N VAL A 18 -4.77 4.80 0.54
CA VAL A 18 -3.34 5.17 0.45
C VAL A 18 -2.73 4.50 -0.77
N LEU A 19 -1.95 5.26 -1.54
CA LEU A 19 -1.19 4.76 -2.67
C LEU A 19 0.31 4.86 -2.38
N THR A 20 1.05 3.81 -2.70
CA THR A 20 2.51 3.85 -2.80
C THR A 20 2.97 3.20 -4.10
N LEU A 21 3.86 3.87 -4.83
CA LEU A 21 4.50 3.38 -6.06
C LEU A 21 5.95 3.83 -6.07
N HIS A 22 6.88 2.88 -6.07
CA HIS A 22 8.32 3.16 -6.00
C HIS A 22 9.20 2.07 -6.63
N ARG A 23 8.65 0.91 -6.96
CA ARG A 23 9.38 -0.19 -7.59
C ARG A 23 9.89 0.22 -8.97
N SER A 24 11.13 -0.16 -9.27
CA SER A 24 11.85 0.28 -10.48
C SER A 24 11.15 -0.18 -11.76
N GLU A 25 10.59 -1.39 -11.76
CA GLU A 25 9.83 -1.98 -12.86
C GLU A 25 8.56 -1.19 -13.21
N HIS A 26 7.95 -0.51 -12.24
CA HIS A 26 6.80 0.35 -12.47
C HIS A 26 7.22 1.72 -12.96
N ILE A 27 8.06 2.41 -12.20
CA ILE A 27 8.42 3.81 -12.48
C ILE A 27 9.41 3.94 -13.65
N GLY A 28 10.03 2.84 -14.07
CA GLY A 28 10.92 2.76 -15.24
C GLY A 28 10.17 2.55 -16.56
N ASN A 29 8.90 2.15 -16.52
CA ASN A 29 8.13 1.79 -17.71
C ASN A 29 6.88 2.68 -17.87
N LYS A 30 6.90 3.53 -18.90
CA LYS A 30 5.80 4.49 -19.17
C LYS A 30 4.45 3.81 -19.38
N LYS A 31 4.41 2.63 -20.04
CA LYS A 31 3.17 1.89 -20.32
C LYS A 31 2.56 1.34 -19.04
N ILE A 32 3.38 0.71 -18.19
CA ILE A 32 2.94 0.18 -16.89
C ILE A 32 2.45 1.33 -16.01
N LEU A 33 3.21 2.43 -15.93
CA LEU A 33 2.80 3.57 -15.13
C LEU A 33 1.50 4.18 -15.63
N ASN A 34 1.26 4.24 -16.94
CA ASN A 34 -0.02 4.72 -17.49
C ASN A 34 -1.20 3.83 -17.08
N GLU A 35 -1.05 2.50 -17.14
CA GLU A 35 -2.09 1.55 -16.69
C GLU A 35 -2.44 1.76 -15.21
N LEU A 36 -1.41 1.84 -14.35
CA LEU A 36 -1.60 2.10 -12.93
C LEU A 36 -2.32 3.44 -12.72
N LEU A 37 -1.86 4.51 -13.38
CA LEU A 37 -2.47 5.83 -13.26
C LEU A 37 -3.90 5.91 -13.81
N ASN A 38 -4.24 5.13 -14.85
CA ASN A 38 -5.63 5.03 -15.29
C ASN A 38 -6.51 4.42 -14.19
N ALA A 39 -6.05 3.33 -13.56
CA ALA A 39 -6.75 2.70 -12.45
C ALA A 39 -6.97 3.70 -11.30
N ILE A 40 -5.92 4.42 -10.90
CA ILE A 40 -6.01 5.50 -9.89
C ILE A 40 -7.01 6.57 -10.32
N GLY A 41 -6.99 6.98 -11.59
CA GLY A 41 -7.91 7.96 -12.16
C GLY A 41 -9.38 7.53 -12.12
N ASN A 42 -9.66 6.23 -12.19
CA ASN A 42 -11.01 5.68 -12.01
C ASN A 42 -11.39 5.55 -10.55
N ILE A 43 -10.52 5.00 -9.70
CA ILE A 43 -10.78 4.78 -8.27
C ILE A 43 -11.04 6.11 -7.56
N GLN A 44 -10.28 7.16 -7.89
CA GLN A 44 -10.41 8.47 -7.23
C GLN A 44 -11.78 9.12 -7.42
N LYS A 45 -12.58 8.67 -8.40
CA LYS A 45 -13.95 9.13 -8.59
C LYS A 45 -14.86 8.74 -7.42
N ASN A 46 -14.55 7.64 -6.73
CA ASN A 46 -15.37 7.09 -5.64
C ASN A 46 -14.77 7.33 -4.25
N ILE A 47 -13.47 7.58 -4.15
CA ILE A 47 -12.78 7.79 -2.87
C ILE A 47 -11.56 8.71 -3.03
N LYS A 48 -11.24 9.50 -2.00
CA LYS A 48 -9.98 10.26 -1.99
C LYS A 48 -8.78 9.30 -1.94
N ILE A 49 -7.72 9.60 -2.69
CA ILE A 49 -6.47 8.84 -2.66
C ILE A 49 -5.36 9.74 -2.14
N VAL A 50 -4.63 9.30 -1.12
CA VAL A 50 -3.44 9.99 -0.60
C VAL A 50 -2.21 9.25 -1.09
N TRP A 51 -1.31 9.95 -1.78
CA TRP A 51 -0.08 9.39 -2.33
C TRP A 51 1.15 10.17 -1.83
N PRO A 52 1.76 9.72 -0.72
CA PRO A 52 3.08 10.20 -0.30
C PRO A 52 4.13 9.75 -1.31
N ILE A 53 4.60 10.67 -2.16
CA ILE A 53 5.43 10.31 -3.30
C ILE A 53 6.91 10.48 -2.98
N HIS A 54 7.71 9.45 -3.26
CA HIS A 54 9.16 9.55 -3.20
C HIS A 54 9.69 10.45 -4.33
N PRO A 55 10.72 11.29 -4.11
CA PRO A 55 11.29 12.18 -5.14
C PRO A 55 11.70 11.45 -6.43
N ARG A 56 12.12 10.19 -6.31
CA ARG A 56 12.44 9.33 -7.48
C ARG A 56 11.22 9.10 -8.38
N THR A 57 10.06 8.77 -7.80
CA THR A 57 8.83 8.53 -8.56
C THR A 57 8.30 9.82 -9.18
N ARG A 58 8.37 10.93 -8.43
CA ARG A 58 7.98 12.27 -8.93
C ARG A 58 8.73 12.65 -10.20
N ARG A 59 10.07 12.56 -10.19
CA ARG A 59 10.91 12.84 -11.36
C ARG A 59 10.57 11.96 -12.58
N LYS A 60 10.21 10.69 -12.35
CA LYS A 60 9.81 9.78 -13.44
C LYS A 60 8.46 10.15 -14.05
N LEU A 61 7.48 10.56 -13.22
CA LEU A 61 6.18 11.03 -13.70
C LEU A 61 6.32 12.28 -14.56
N GLU A 62 7.16 13.22 -14.11
CA GLU A 62 7.50 14.44 -14.86
C GLU A 62 8.16 14.09 -16.19
N LYS A 63 9.20 13.25 -16.18
CA LYS A 63 9.91 12.79 -17.38
C LYS A 63 8.97 12.13 -18.40
N PHE A 64 7.97 11.39 -17.95
CA PHE A 64 7.02 10.72 -18.83
C PHE A 64 5.83 11.59 -19.25
N GLY A 65 5.73 12.83 -18.77
CA GLY A 65 4.69 13.78 -19.15
C GLY A 65 3.34 13.55 -18.45
N PHE A 66 3.33 12.92 -17.27
CA PHE A 66 2.07 12.61 -16.56
C PHE A 66 1.53 13.77 -15.72
N ASN A 67 2.24 14.91 -15.62
CA ASN A 67 1.84 16.04 -14.78
C ASN A 67 0.41 16.53 -15.07
N SER A 68 0.04 16.71 -16.34
CA SER A 68 -1.31 17.16 -16.72
C SER A 68 -2.37 16.12 -16.34
N LYS A 69 -2.06 14.82 -16.52
CA LYS A 69 -2.94 13.72 -16.12
C LYS A 69 -3.20 13.74 -14.61
N LEU A 70 -2.15 13.91 -13.80
CA LEU A 70 -2.24 13.98 -12.34
C LEU A 70 -3.01 15.21 -11.87
N LYS A 71 -2.77 16.38 -12.48
CA LYS A 71 -3.50 17.63 -12.15
C LYS A 71 -5.01 17.52 -12.39
N ASN A 72 -5.44 16.69 -13.35
CA ASN A 72 -6.85 16.48 -13.64
C ASN A 72 -7.55 15.51 -12.64
N MET A 73 -6.80 14.82 -11.77
CA MET A 73 -7.35 13.91 -10.77
C MET A 73 -7.73 14.68 -9.48
N LYS A 74 -8.95 15.21 -9.43
CA LYS A 74 -9.42 16.10 -8.35
C LYS A 74 -9.35 15.49 -6.94
N ASN A 75 -9.55 14.18 -6.79
CA ASN A 75 -9.48 13.51 -5.49
C ASN A 75 -8.14 12.77 -5.24
N LEU A 76 -7.11 13.01 -6.06
CA LEU A 76 -5.76 12.52 -5.81
C LEU A 76 -4.96 13.59 -5.05
N MET A 77 -4.59 13.28 -3.82
CA MET A 77 -3.76 14.14 -2.97
C MET A 77 -2.32 13.62 -2.96
N ILE A 78 -1.44 14.28 -3.70
CA ILE A 78 0.00 13.97 -3.72
C ILE A 78 0.69 14.80 -2.64
N THR A 79 1.49 14.14 -1.79
CA THR A 79 2.26 14.78 -0.71
C THR A 79 3.74 14.46 -0.87
N ASN A 80 4.61 15.13 -0.11
CA ASN A 80 5.99 14.66 0.04
C ASN A 80 6.02 13.33 0.81
N SER A 81 7.16 12.64 0.75
CA SER A 81 7.45 11.49 1.61
C SER A 81 7.18 11.84 3.08
N LEU A 82 6.66 10.87 3.82
CA LEU A 82 6.34 11.00 5.24
C LEU A 82 7.37 10.22 6.07
N GLY A 83 7.56 10.64 7.31
CA GLY A 83 8.26 9.82 8.30
C GLY A 83 7.47 8.55 8.62
N TYR A 84 8.16 7.54 9.16
CA TYR A 84 7.55 6.21 9.38
C TYR A 84 6.27 6.27 10.22
N LEU A 85 6.30 6.96 11.37
CA LEU A 85 5.14 7.05 12.27
C LEU A 85 3.95 7.77 11.63
N ASP A 86 4.19 8.85 10.89
CA ASP A 86 3.14 9.58 10.17
C ASP A 86 2.53 8.71 9.06
N PHE A 87 3.37 7.96 8.35
CA PHE A 87 2.92 7.05 7.31
C PHE A 87 2.11 5.89 7.89
N LEU A 88 2.55 5.30 9.01
CA LEU A 88 1.83 4.24 9.72
C LEU A 88 0.46 4.73 10.21
N ASN A 89 0.40 5.94 10.77
CA ASN A 89 -0.87 6.52 11.18
C ASN A 89 -1.79 6.81 9.98
N LEU A 90 -1.23 7.28 8.86
CA LEU A 90 -1.97 7.47 7.62
C LEU A 90 -2.54 6.14 7.11
N THR A 91 -1.76 5.06 7.12
CA THR A 91 -2.17 3.74 6.63
C THR A 91 -3.19 3.11 7.57
N ASP A 92 -3.00 3.12 8.89
CA ASP A 92 -3.94 2.59 9.90
C ASP A 92 -5.35 3.18 9.76
N ASN A 93 -5.42 4.47 9.42
CA ASN A 93 -6.68 5.19 9.21
C ASN A 93 -7.22 5.10 7.77
N SER A 94 -6.56 4.39 6.86
CA SER A 94 -7.01 4.23 5.46
C SER A 94 -8.11 3.19 5.32
N ARG A 95 -8.98 3.38 4.32
CA ARG A 95 -10.01 2.41 3.94
C ARG A 95 -9.41 1.17 3.29
N PHE A 96 -8.37 1.37 2.48
CA PHE A 96 -7.53 0.33 1.90
C PHE A 96 -6.23 0.94 1.37
N VAL A 97 -5.29 0.06 1.05
CA VAL A 97 -3.98 0.41 0.50
C VAL A 97 -3.82 -0.16 -0.91
N LEU A 98 -3.26 0.63 -1.81
CA LEU A 98 -2.78 0.27 -3.14
C LEU A 98 -1.25 0.38 -3.10
N THR A 99 -0.53 -0.74 -3.27
CA THR A 99 0.92 -0.73 -3.02
C THR A 99 1.73 -1.65 -3.92
N ASP A 100 2.97 -1.27 -4.17
CA ASP A 100 4.04 -2.14 -4.71
C ASP A 100 5.15 -2.42 -3.66
N SER A 101 4.93 -2.03 -2.41
CA SER A 101 5.84 -2.28 -1.27
C SER A 101 5.66 -3.71 -0.76
N GLY A 102 6.78 -4.37 -0.44
CA GLY A 102 6.76 -5.67 0.22
C GLY A 102 6.34 -5.52 1.69
N GLY A 103 7.06 -4.66 2.44
CA GLY A 103 6.79 -4.43 3.86
C GLY A 103 5.37 -3.94 4.13
N LEU A 104 4.81 -3.08 3.27
CA LEU A 104 3.45 -2.58 3.48
C LEU A 104 2.38 -3.68 3.32
N GLN A 105 2.64 -4.75 2.57
CA GLN A 105 1.74 -5.91 2.52
C GLN A 105 1.68 -6.64 3.86
N GLU A 106 2.81 -6.70 4.57
CA GLU A 106 2.91 -7.30 5.90
C GLU A 106 2.25 -6.40 6.95
N GLU A 107 2.58 -5.11 6.95
CA GLU A 107 2.00 -4.12 7.87
C GLU A 107 0.48 -4.04 7.76
N THR A 108 -0.07 -3.98 6.53
CA THR A 108 -1.52 -3.94 6.32
C THR A 108 -2.23 -5.21 6.77
N THR A 109 -1.55 -6.37 6.68
CA THR A 109 -2.09 -7.63 7.19
C THR A 109 -2.22 -7.60 8.72
N ILE A 110 -1.19 -7.11 9.43
CA ILE A 110 -1.21 -6.97 10.90
C ILE A 110 -2.31 -6.00 11.33
N LEU A 111 -2.42 -4.86 10.64
CA LEU A 111 -3.41 -3.83 10.92
C LEU A 111 -4.83 -4.19 10.43
N LYS A 112 -5.00 -5.35 9.79
CA LYS A 112 -6.27 -5.83 9.20
C LYS A 112 -6.87 -4.83 8.20
N ILE A 113 -6.02 -4.19 7.42
CA ILE A 113 -6.39 -3.22 6.38
C ILE A 113 -6.40 -3.93 5.03
N PRO A 114 -7.44 -3.75 4.20
CA PRO A 114 -7.46 -4.33 2.86
C PRO A 114 -6.28 -3.81 2.03
N CYS A 115 -5.57 -4.72 1.37
CA CYS A 115 -4.38 -4.38 0.59
C CYS A 115 -4.53 -4.91 -0.84
N LEU A 116 -4.30 -4.03 -1.81
CA LEU A 116 -4.25 -4.36 -3.22
C LEU A 116 -2.81 -4.19 -3.71
N THR A 117 -2.16 -5.33 -3.95
CA THR A 117 -0.78 -5.39 -4.43
C THR A 117 -0.75 -5.17 -5.94
N LEU A 118 -0.19 -4.03 -6.34
CA LEU A 118 -0.04 -3.58 -7.73
C LEU A 118 1.13 -4.26 -8.44
N ARG A 119 1.35 -5.54 -8.18
CA ARG A 119 2.44 -6.37 -8.74
C ARG A 119 1.85 -7.65 -9.31
N ARG A 120 2.58 -8.33 -10.20
CA ARG A 120 2.14 -9.63 -10.74
C ARG A 120 2.29 -10.78 -9.75
N GLU A 121 3.23 -10.63 -8.82
CA GLU A 121 3.59 -11.62 -7.81
C GLU A 121 4.06 -10.91 -6.54
N THR A 122 4.22 -11.68 -5.47
CA THR A 122 4.74 -11.19 -4.19
C THR A 122 5.62 -12.23 -3.51
N GLU A 123 6.70 -11.75 -2.90
CA GLU A 123 7.56 -12.49 -1.97
C GLU A 123 6.90 -12.74 -0.60
N ARG A 124 5.67 -12.24 -0.39
CA ARG A 124 4.90 -12.35 0.86
C ARG A 124 3.61 -13.16 0.68
N PRO A 125 3.66 -14.43 0.23
CA PRO A 125 2.46 -15.22 -0.10
C PRO A 125 1.49 -15.33 1.09
N VAL A 126 2.01 -15.38 2.32
CA VAL A 126 1.20 -15.43 3.55
C VAL A 126 0.23 -14.25 3.70
N THR A 127 0.57 -13.07 3.17
CA THR A 127 -0.32 -11.89 3.19
C THR A 127 -1.55 -12.10 2.30
N VAL A 128 -1.43 -12.96 1.30
CA VAL A 128 -2.51 -13.35 0.39
C VAL A 128 -3.21 -14.60 0.92
N GLU A 129 -2.50 -15.61 1.38
CA GLU A 129 -3.13 -16.86 1.83
C GLU A 129 -3.91 -16.69 3.13
N LYS A 130 -3.32 -16.00 4.11
CA LYS A 130 -3.90 -15.80 5.45
C LYS A 130 -4.32 -14.36 5.70
N GLY A 131 -3.65 -13.40 5.07
CA GLY A 131 -3.83 -11.98 5.32
C GLY A 131 -4.94 -11.29 4.52
N THR A 132 -4.84 -9.97 4.44
CA THR A 132 -5.83 -9.08 3.81
C THR A 132 -5.50 -8.73 2.35
N ASN A 133 -4.37 -9.24 1.84
CA ASN A 133 -3.82 -8.82 0.56
C ASN A 133 -4.46 -9.55 -0.63
N ILE A 134 -4.63 -8.82 -1.73
CA ILE A 134 -5.04 -9.34 -3.03
C ILE A 134 -4.01 -8.83 -4.06
N ILE A 135 -3.42 -9.75 -4.81
CA ILE A 135 -2.55 -9.41 -5.94
C ILE A 135 -3.44 -9.04 -7.13
N THR A 136 -3.41 -7.77 -7.52
CA THR A 136 -4.21 -7.28 -8.66
C THR A 136 -3.46 -7.33 -9.98
N GLY A 137 -2.13 -7.50 -9.95
CA GLY A 137 -1.32 -7.22 -11.13
C GLY A 137 -1.24 -5.72 -11.39
N ILE A 138 -0.96 -5.39 -12.65
CA ILE A 138 -0.72 -4.02 -13.14
C ILE A 138 -1.80 -3.54 -14.11
N LYS A 139 -2.87 -4.31 -14.30
CA LYS A 139 -3.91 -4.05 -15.31
C LYS A 139 -5.01 -3.17 -14.73
N GLU A 140 -5.35 -2.11 -15.44
CA GLU A 140 -6.33 -1.11 -15.01
C GLU A 140 -7.66 -1.71 -14.55
N ASN A 141 -8.21 -2.64 -15.35
CA ASN A 141 -9.51 -3.26 -15.10
C ASN A 141 -9.54 -4.03 -13.78
N ARG A 142 -8.57 -4.90 -13.55
CA ARG A 142 -8.50 -5.73 -12.33
C ARG A 142 -8.27 -4.89 -11.08
N ILE A 143 -7.40 -3.88 -11.15
CA ILE A 143 -7.15 -2.97 -10.03
C ILE A 143 -8.44 -2.21 -9.66
N THR A 144 -9.15 -1.69 -10.68
CA THR A 144 -10.39 -0.93 -10.47
C THR A 144 -11.51 -1.82 -9.93
N GLU A 145 -11.63 -3.05 -10.43
CA GLU A 145 -12.63 -4.02 -9.97
C GLU A 145 -12.44 -4.38 -8.49
N GLU A 146 -11.23 -4.74 -8.08
CA GLU A 146 -10.95 -5.11 -6.69
C GLU A 146 -11.11 -3.93 -5.73
N ALA A 147 -10.72 -2.72 -6.16
CA ALA A 147 -10.97 -1.50 -5.39
C ALA A 147 -12.48 -1.26 -5.19
N ASN A 148 -13.29 -1.44 -6.24
CA ASN A 148 -14.73 -1.29 -6.15
C ASN A 148 -15.38 -2.36 -5.27
N LYS A 149 -14.88 -3.61 -5.26
CA LYS A 149 -15.33 -4.65 -4.32
C LYS A 149 -15.15 -4.18 -2.87
N ILE A 150 -13.97 -3.66 -2.53
CA ILE A 150 -13.69 -3.11 -1.19
C ILE A 150 -14.60 -1.92 -0.87
N LEU A 151 -14.79 -1.00 -1.81
CA LEU A 151 -15.68 0.16 -1.62
C LEU A 151 -17.12 -0.26 -1.35
N ASN A 152 -17.59 -1.32 -2.01
CA ASN A 152 -18.91 -1.92 -1.83
C ASN A 152 -19.00 -2.88 -0.62
N GLY A 153 -18.01 -2.88 0.27
CA GLY A 153 -18.01 -3.67 1.50
C GLY A 153 -17.61 -5.14 1.32
N LYS A 154 -17.28 -5.58 0.10
CA LYS A 154 -16.75 -6.92 -0.17
C LYS A 154 -15.25 -6.92 0.10
N VAL A 155 -14.91 -7.01 1.38
CA VAL A 155 -13.53 -7.02 1.86
C VAL A 155 -13.07 -8.44 2.15
N LYS A 156 -11.88 -8.80 1.69
CA LYS A 156 -11.22 -10.04 2.08
C LYS A 156 -10.92 -10.02 3.58
N LYS A 157 -11.50 -10.96 4.31
CA LYS A 157 -11.16 -11.19 5.71
C LYS A 157 -9.82 -11.93 5.77
N GLY A 158 -8.93 -11.48 6.64
CA GLY A 158 -7.66 -12.12 6.92
C GLY A 158 -7.45 -12.30 8.42
N SER A 159 -6.56 -13.22 8.77
CA SER A 159 -6.03 -13.42 10.11
C SER A 159 -4.59 -12.92 10.18
N ILE A 160 -4.14 -12.58 11.39
CA ILE A 160 -2.72 -12.32 11.64
C ILE A 160 -2.00 -13.68 11.57
N PRO A 161 -0.98 -13.85 10.72
CA PRO A 161 -0.21 -15.10 10.65
C PRO A 161 0.45 -15.44 11.99
N GLU A 162 0.72 -16.73 12.17
CA GLU A 162 1.48 -17.21 13.34
C GLU A 162 2.84 -16.50 13.43
N PHE A 163 3.28 -16.24 14.67
CA PHE A 163 4.52 -15.51 15.02
C PHE A 163 4.58 -14.03 14.63
N TRP A 164 3.50 -13.45 14.10
CA TRP A 164 3.39 -12.01 13.85
C TRP A 164 2.85 -11.27 15.09
N ASP A 165 3.40 -11.62 16.25
CA ASP A 165 2.95 -11.18 17.58
C ASP A 165 3.87 -10.12 18.22
N GLY A 166 4.82 -9.59 17.44
CA GLY A 166 5.78 -8.60 17.90
C GLY A 166 6.96 -9.16 18.70
N LYS A 167 7.04 -10.49 18.89
CA LYS A 167 8.09 -11.15 19.69
C LYS A 167 9.28 -11.67 18.90
N ALA A 168 9.46 -11.19 17.67
CA ALA A 168 10.54 -11.66 16.80
C ALA A 168 11.94 -11.44 17.43
N ALA A 169 12.17 -10.24 18.00
CA ALA A 169 13.46 -9.92 18.63
C ALA A 169 13.77 -10.84 19.82
N GLU A 170 12.78 -11.10 20.68
CA GLU A 170 12.92 -12.01 21.83
C GLU A 170 13.33 -13.41 21.39
N ARG A 171 12.62 -13.98 20.40
CA ARG A 171 12.93 -15.31 19.84
C ARG A 171 14.32 -15.37 19.19
N ILE A 172 14.70 -14.33 18.45
CA ILE A 172 16.03 -14.26 17.82
C ILE A 172 17.13 -14.25 18.87
N VAL A 173 17.00 -13.41 19.90
CA VAL A 173 17.98 -13.34 21.00
C VAL A 173 18.09 -14.68 21.72
N GLU A 174 16.96 -15.36 21.94
CA GLU A 174 16.96 -16.68 22.57
C GLU A 174 17.73 -17.72 21.74
N ILE A 175 17.52 -17.78 20.43
CA ILE A 175 18.27 -18.67 19.53
C ILE A 175 19.77 -18.35 19.56
N LEU A 176 20.14 -17.07 19.51
CA LEU A 176 21.54 -16.65 19.47
C LEU A 176 22.31 -16.98 20.76
N LYS A 177 21.63 -17.08 21.91
CA LYS A 177 22.27 -17.49 23.18
C LYS A 177 22.72 -18.96 23.17
N PHE A 178 22.05 -19.80 22.40
CA PHE A 178 22.31 -21.24 22.35
C PHE A 178 22.95 -21.70 21.03
N ALA A 179 23.22 -20.77 20.11
CA ALA A 179 24.00 -21.05 18.91
C ALA A 179 25.47 -21.25 19.29
N ASP A 180 26.06 -22.37 18.85
CA ASP A 180 27.51 -22.57 18.99
C ASP A 180 28.25 -21.38 18.37
N PRO A 181 29.31 -20.86 19.02
CA PRO A 181 30.14 -19.84 18.41
C PRO A 181 30.63 -20.35 17.06
N ILE A 182 30.49 -19.54 16.01
CA ILE A 182 31.07 -19.84 14.71
C ILE A 182 32.57 -20.06 14.95
N LYS A 183 33.05 -21.30 14.78
CA LYS A 183 34.48 -21.60 14.78
C LYS A 183 35.08 -20.91 13.56
N THR A 184 35.61 -19.71 13.77
CA THR A 184 36.47 -18.99 12.82
C THR A 184 37.86 -19.60 12.79
#